data_AF-A0A965L1Q7-F1
#
_entry.id   AF-A0A965L1Q7-F1
#
_cell.length_a   1.000
_cell.length_b   1.000
_cell.length_c   1.000
_cell.angle_alpha   90.00
_cell.angle_beta   90.00
_cell.angle_gamma   90.00
#
_symmetry.space_group_name_H-M   'P 1'
#
loop_
_entity.id
_entity.type
_entity.pdbx_description
1 polymer ?
#
loop_
_entity_poly.entity_id
_entity_poly.type
_entity_poly.pdbx_seq_one_letter_code
_entity_poly.pdbx_strand_id
1 'polypeptide(L)'
;MKNKIVILLAFVCGMISFSCETVYLDASPTASIDAGAAYSTTKNAAAAINGIYRSFVVRYLSSQGHSGHPAMMIILDHLGEDMVIGTTAASWHVGETRWTAHRSDVNVLSQFPYEMYYR
;
A
#
# COMPACT_ATOMS: atom_id res chain seq x y z
N MET A 1 -24.99 57.17 17.60
CA MET A 1 -24.62 56.26 16.50
C MET A 1 -23.12 55.94 16.46
N LYS A 2 -22.24 56.92 16.71
CA LYS A 2 -20.77 56.77 16.73
C LYS A 2 -20.26 55.66 17.69
N ASN A 3 -20.79 55.57 18.91
CA ASN A 3 -20.37 54.55 19.88
C ASN A 3 -20.78 53.12 19.49
N LYS A 4 -21.90 52.96 18.74
CA LYS A 4 -22.34 51.64 18.25
C LYS A 4 -21.43 51.13 17.13
N ILE A 5 -20.91 52.03 16.28
CA ILE A 5 -19.95 51.71 15.22
C ILE A 5 -18.61 51.29 15.82
N VAL A 6 -18.14 51.97 16.87
CA VAL A 6 -16.88 51.60 17.56
C VAL A 6 -16.97 50.22 18.22
N ILE A 7 -18.11 49.90 18.85
CA ILE A 7 -18.34 48.58 19.45
C ILE A 7 -18.41 47.48 18.37
N LEU A 8 -19.06 47.75 17.24
CA LEU A 8 -19.13 46.82 16.12
C LEU A 8 -17.75 46.57 15.51
N LEU A 9 -16.94 47.62 15.36
CA LEU A 9 -15.58 47.54 14.82
C LEU A 9 -14.65 46.75 15.75
N ALA A 10 -14.76 46.95 17.07
CA ALA A 10 -14.01 46.20 18.06
C ALA A 10 -14.38 44.70 18.06
N PHE A 11 -15.66 44.38 17.87
CA PHE A 11 -16.14 43.00 17.79
C PHE A 11 -15.63 42.30 16.52
N VAL A 12 -15.64 42.98 15.37
CA VAL A 12 -15.10 42.44 14.11
C VAL A 12 -13.59 42.23 14.21
N CYS A 13 -12.84 43.18 14.77
CA CYS A 13 -11.39 43.03 14.98
C CYS A 13 -11.03 41.90 15.97
N GLY A 14 -11.86 41.66 16.98
CA GLY A 14 -11.71 40.53 17.90
C GLY A 14 -11.84 39.17 17.20
N MET A 15 -12.73 39.03 16.22
CA MET A 15 -12.94 37.76 15.49
C MET A 15 -11.78 37.40 14.55
N ILE A 16 -11.03 38.39 14.02
CA ILE A 16 -9.85 38.16 13.17
C ILE A 16 -8.60 37.75 13.97
N SER A 17 -8.64 37.89 15.30
CA SER A 17 -7.48 37.63 16.17
C SER A 17 -7.39 36.18 16.64
N PHE A 18 -8.40 35.35 16.35
CA PHE A 18 -8.39 33.89 16.59
C PHE A 18 -8.02 33.13 15.31
N SER A 19 -6.91 33.50 14.69
CA SER A 19 -6.31 32.65 13.65
C SER A 19 -5.79 31.39 14.34
N CYS A 20 -6.40 30.24 14.04
CA CYS A 20 -5.93 28.93 14.49
C CYS A 20 -4.46 28.76 14.04
N GLU A 21 -3.56 28.47 14.98
CA GLU A 21 -2.16 28.16 14.64
C GLU A 21 -2.13 26.99 13.65
N THR A 22 -1.25 27.09 12.65
CA THR A 22 -1.08 26.06 11.60
C THR A 22 -0.53 24.74 12.12
N VAL A 23 -0.25 24.62 13.43
CA VAL A 23 0.18 23.38 14.09
C VAL A 23 -0.90 22.28 13.99
N TYR A 24 -2.18 22.65 13.85
CA TYR A 24 -3.24 21.67 13.61
C TYR A 24 -3.29 21.12 12.15
N LEU A 25 -2.45 21.66 11.26
CA LEU A 25 -2.35 21.26 9.85
C LEU A 25 -1.02 20.54 9.55
N ASP A 26 -0.37 19.94 10.55
CA ASP A 26 0.69 18.97 10.29
C ASP A 26 0.09 17.76 9.57
N ALA A 27 0.06 17.83 8.24
CA ALA A 27 -0.39 16.78 7.34
C ALA A 27 0.66 15.67 7.18
N SER A 28 1.55 15.50 8.18
CA SER A 28 2.43 14.36 8.21
C SER A 28 1.56 13.09 8.33
N PRO A 29 1.74 12.11 7.45
CA PRO A 29 0.95 10.90 7.52
C PRO A 29 1.13 10.22 8.89
N THR A 30 0.02 9.92 9.56
CA THR A 30 0.03 9.22 10.86
C THR A 30 0.09 7.70 10.70
N ALA A 31 -0.29 7.19 9.52
CA ALA A 31 -0.31 5.76 9.20
C ALA A 31 0.82 5.32 8.25
N SER A 32 1.60 6.26 7.70
CA SER A 32 2.74 5.98 6.82
C SER A 32 3.91 6.91 7.12
N ILE A 33 5.09 6.57 6.62
CA ILE A 33 6.26 7.45 6.73
C ILE A 33 6.16 8.52 5.63
N ASP A 34 6.41 9.78 5.98
CA ASP A 34 6.55 10.86 5.01
C ASP A 34 7.69 10.55 4.02
N ALA A 35 7.49 10.84 2.73
CA ALA A 35 8.46 10.51 1.69
C ALA A 35 9.82 11.22 1.92
N GLY A 36 9.81 12.45 2.43
CA GLY A 36 11.04 13.17 2.80
C GLY A 36 11.74 12.54 4.00
N ALA A 37 10.98 12.10 5.00
CA ALA A 37 11.50 11.42 6.18
C ALA A 37 12.08 10.02 5.88
N ALA A 38 11.54 9.31 4.88
CA ALA A 38 12.01 7.97 4.49
C ALA A 38 13.47 7.98 4.00
N TYR A 39 13.94 9.09 3.43
CA TYR A 39 15.28 9.23 2.87
C TYR A 39 16.16 10.27 3.59
N SER A 40 15.68 10.84 4.70
CA SER A 40 16.39 11.90 5.43
C SER A 40 17.70 11.43 6.09
N THR A 41 17.83 10.13 6.35
CA THR A 41 19.05 9.52 6.88
C THR A 41 19.34 8.21 6.16
N THR A 42 20.62 7.80 6.19
CA THR A 42 21.04 6.49 5.66
C THR A 42 20.36 5.33 6.39
N LYS A 43 20.07 5.48 7.70
CA LYS A 43 19.34 4.47 8.48
C LYS A 43 17.89 4.33 8.00
N ASN A 44 17.21 5.43 7.72
CA ASN A 44 15.83 5.41 7.22
C ASN A 44 15.77 4.83 5.81
N ALA A 45 16.71 5.21 4.94
CA ALA A 45 16.83 4.66 3.60
C ALA A 45 17.08 3.14 3.63
N ALA A 46 17.97 2.67 4.50
CA ALA A 46 18.20 1.23 4.69
C ALA A 46 16.94 0.49 5.19
N ALA A 47 16.18 1.09 6.11
CA ALA A 47 14.91 0.54 6.55
C ALA A 47 13.87 0.46 5.41
N ALA A 48 13.82 1.48 4.54
CA ALA A 48 12.94 1.48 3.36
C ALA A 48 13.30 0.33 2.40
N ILE A 49 14.58 0.15 2.07
CA ILE A 49 15.05 -0.95 1.21
C ILE A 49 14.82 -2.33 1.84
N ASN A 50 14.89 -2.46 3.17
CA ASN A 50 14.52 -3.70 3.84
C ASN A 50 13.00 -3.94 3.80
N GLY A 51 12.18 -2.89 3.80
CA GLY A 51 10.72 -2.94 3.68
C GLY A 51 10.26 -3.42 2.30
N ILE A 52 10.60 -2.67 1.25
CA ILE A 52 11.43 -3.21 0.16
C ILE A 52 11.42 -4.73 -0.06
N TYR A 53 12.57 -5.30 0.25
CA TYR A 53 12.84 -6.73 0.18
C TYR A 53 11.79 -7.57 0.91
N ARG A 54 11.30 -7.12 2.07
CA ARG A 54 10.27 -7.84 2.84
C ARG A 54 8.96 -7.94 2.06
N SER A 55 8.58 -6.95 1.25
CA SER A 55 7.35 -7.02 0.44
C SER A 55 7.38 -8.20 -0.54
N PHE A 56 8.56 -8.57 -1.04
CA PHE A 56 8.71 -9.72 -1.93
C PHE A 56 8.53 -11.09 -1.26
N VAL A 57 8.31 -11.16 0.05
CA VAL A 57 8.14 -12.43 0.79
C VAL A 57 6.96 -12.42 1.77
N VAL A 58 6.01 -11.50 1.61
CA VAL A 58 4.76 -11.50 2.39
C VAL A 58 3.62 -12.15 1.63
N ARG A 59 2.57 -12.51 2.36
CA ARG A 59 1.32 -13.03 1.81
C ARG A 59 0.46 -11.89 1.25
N TYR A 60 0.03 -12.03 0.00
CA TYR A 60 -0.85 -11.09 -0.69
C TYR A 60 -2.28 -11.65 -0.80
N LEU A 61 -3.26 -10.75 -0.94
CA LEU A 61 -4.66 -11.09 -1.23
C LEU A 61 -5.29 -12.15 -0.32
N SER A 62 -4.78 -12.27 0.92
CA SER A 62 -5.15 -13.32 1.88
C SER A 62 -5.04 -14.77 1.33
N SER A 63 -4.24 -14.99 0.28
CA SER A 63 -4.10 -16.30 -0.37
C SER A 63 -2.84 -17.02 0.08
N GLN A 64 -2.98 -18.28 0.51
CA GLN A 64 -1.84 -19.09 0.99
C GLN A 64 -0.86 -19.45 -0.14
N GLY A 65 -1.34 -19.55 -1.38
CA GLY A 65 -0.48 -19.80 -2.54
C GLY A 65 0.28 -18.57 -3.03
N HIS A 66 -0.04 -17.36 -2.58
CA HIS A 66 0.48 -16.12 -3.19
C HIS A 66 1.33 -15.32 -2.19
N SER A 67 2.45 -15.94 -1.77
CA SER A 67 3.37 -15.47 -0.73
C SER A 67 4.62 -14.77 -1.27
N GLY A 68 4.40 -13.82 -2.19
CA GLY A 68 5.47 -12.99 -2.75
C GLY A 68 6.22 -13.65 -3.91
N HIS A 69 7.42 -13.17 -4.23
CA HIS A 69 8.17 -13.60 -5.40
C HIS A 69 8.45 -15.12 -5.43
N PRO A 70 8.73 -15.80 -4.29
CA PRO A 70 8.84 -17.25 -4.29
C PRO A 70 7.59 -17.96 -4.81
N ALA A 71 6.40 -17.47 -4.47
CA ALA A 71 5.16 -17.99 -5.04
C ALA A 71 5.05 -17.72 -6.53
N MET A 72 5.48 -16.54 -7.02
CA MET A 72 5.50 -16.27 -8.46
C MET A 72 6.39 -17.23 -9.23
N MET A 73 7.56 -17.60 -8.70
CA MET A 73 8.42 -18.60 -9.34
C MET A 73 7.69 -19.94 -9.48
N ILE A 74 7.06 -20.41 -8.40
CA ILE A 74 6.29 -21.68 -8.40
C ILE A 74 5.12 -21.61 -9.38
N ILE A 75 4.40 -20.49 -9.40
CA ILE A 75 3.27 -20.26 -10.32
C ILE A 75 3.74 -20.32 -11.78
N LEU A 76 4.90 -19.74 -12.09
CA LEU A 76 5.46 -19.79 -13.45
C LEU A 76 5.78 -21.23 -13.86
N ASP A 77 6.26 -22.07 -12.95
CA ASP A 77 6.44 -23.50 -13.21
C ASP A 77 5.08 -24.23 -13.42
N HIS A 78 4.03 -23.86 -12.67
CA HIS A 78 2.68 -24.41 -12.86
C HIS A 78 2.06 -24.01 -14.20
N LEU A 79 2.44 -22.83 -14.72
CA LEU A 79 2.06 -22.32 -16.03
C LEU A 79 3.08 -22.70 -17.11
N GLY A 80 4.05 -23.55 -16.78
CA GLY A 80 4.98 -24.15 -17.73
C GLY A 80 4.48 -25.51 -18.23
N GLU A 81 5.36 -26.22 -18.93
CA GLU A 81 5.10 -27.57 -19.45
C GLU A 81 5.91 -28.66 -18.74
N ASP A 82 6.85 -28.28 -17.88
CA ASP A 82 7.83 -29.18 -17.26
C ASP A 82 7.38 -29.73 -15.89
N MET A 83 6.25 -29.26 -15.34
CA MET A 83 5.71 -29.69 -14.05
C MET A 83 4.35 -30.37 -14.22
N VAL A 84 4.23 -31.62 -13.76
CA VAL A 84 2.96 -32.35 -13.68
C VAL A 84 2.56 -32.58 -12.24
N ILE A 85 1.40 -32.07 -11.83
CA ILE A 85 0.84 -32.30 -10.50
C ILE A 85 -0.20 -33.41 -10.56
N GLY A 86 0.13 -34.55 -9.96
CA GLY A 86 -0.70 -35.76 -10.01
C GLY A 86 -1.99 -35.71 -9.19
N THR A 87 -2.18 -34.71 -8.32
CA THR A 87 -3.41 -34.59 -7.50
C THR A 87 -3.86 -33.14 -7.36
N THR A 88 -5.16 -32.89 -7.52
CA THR A 88 -5.77 -31.56 -7.32
C THR A 88 -5.90 -31.16 -5.85
N ALA A 89 -5.90 -32.12 -4.92
CA ALA A 89 -6.10 -31.85 -3.49
C ALA A 89 -4.87 -31.25 -2.80
N ALA A 90 -3.69 -31.35 -3.41
CA ALA A 90 -2.41 -30.99 -2.79
C ALA A 90 -1.85 -29.62 -3.21
N SER A 91 -2.53 -28.86 -4.08
CA SER A 91 -1.98 -27.61 -4.63
C SER A 91 -2.88 -26.39 -4.36
N TRP A 92 -2.26 -25.31 -3.89
CA TRP A 92 -2.88 -23.98 -3.84
C TRP A 92 -3.00 -23.33 -5.23
N HIS A 93 -2.50 -23.99 -6.28
CA HIS A 93 -2.32 -23.47 -7.62
C HIS A 93 -3.03 -24.31 -8.70
N VAL A 94 -4.18 -24.89 -8.37
CA VAL A 94 -4.94 -25.75 -9.31
C VAL A 94 -5.41 -24.98 -10.54
N GLY A 95 -5.78 -23.71 -10.39
CA GLY A 95 -6.20 -22.88 -11.52
C GLY A 95 -5.05 -22.56 -12.47
N GLU A 96 -3.84 -22.42 -11.93
CA GLU A 96 -2.59 -22.18 -12.62
C GLU A 96 -2.17 -23.43 -13.38
N THR A 97 -2.15 -24.61 -12.74
CA THR A 97 -1.88 -25.89 -13.42
C THR A 97 -2.88 -26.17 -14.56
N ARG A 98 -4.13 -25.71 -14.43
CA ARG A 98 -5.16 -25.87 -15.45
C ARG A 98 -5.19 -24.75 -16.49
N TRP A 99 -4.27 -23.79 -16.40
CA TRP A 99 -4.18 -22.65 -17.30
C TRP A 99 -5.45 -21.80 -17.36
N THR A 100 -6.21 -21.73 -16.26
CA THR A 100 -7.44 -20.93 -16.16
C THR A 100 -7.28 -19.68 -15.32
N ALA A 101 -6.37 -19.67 -14.34
CA ALA A 101 -6.22 -18.56 -13.38
C ALA A 101 -5.85 -17.23 -14.05
N HIS A 102 -4.92 -17.24 -15.01
CA HIS A 102 -4.43 -16.03 -15.70
C HIS A 102 -5.41 -15.49 -16.75
N ARG A 103 -6.51 -16.21 -17.03
CA ARG A 103 -7.49 -15.84 -18.07
C ARG A 103 -8.66 -15.03 -17.53
N SER A 104 -8.71 -14.81 -16.21
CA SER A 104 -9.73 -14.00 -15.55
C SER A 104 -9.06 -12.81 -14.89
N ASP A 105 -9.54 -11.62 -15.23
CA ASP A 105 -9.14 -10.32 -14.69
C ASP A 105 -9.37 -10.20 -13.17
N VAL A 106 -10.40 -10.88 -12.65
CA VAL A 106 -10.74 -10.88 -11.22
C VAL A 106 -10.06 -12.00 -10.42
N ASN A 107 -9.23 -12.85 -11.05
CA ASN A 107 -8.53 -13.91 -10.33
C ASN A 107 -7.41 -13.35 -9.43
N VAL A 108 -7.11 -14.05 -8.34
CA VAL A 108 -6.01 -13.73 -7.42
C VAL A 108 -4.67 -13.69 -8.15
N LEU A 109 -4.42 -14.63 -9.07
CA LEU A 109 -3.20 -14.65 -9.88
C LEU A 109 -3.05 -13.39 -10.73
N SER A 110 -4.13 -12.84 -11.27
CA SER A 110 -4.06 -11.67 -12.16
C SER A 110 -3.74 -10.39 -11.38
N GLN A 111 -4.22 -10.29 -10.15
CA GLN A 111 -3.99 -9.14 -9.26
C GLN A 111 -2.64 -9.20 -8.55
N PHE A 112 -2.24 -10.40 -8.11
CA PHE A 112 -1.08 -10.60 -7.24
C PHE A 112 0.26 -10.05 -7.77
N PRO A 113 0.70 -10.35 -9.01
CA PRO A 113 1.94 -9.82 -9.55
C PRO A 113 1.94 -8.30 -9.57
N TYR A 114 0.80 -7.69 -9.91
CA TYR A 114 0.68 -6.23 -9.97
C TYR A 114 0.81 -5.62 -8.58
N GLU A 115 0.06 -6.12 -7.60
CA GLU A 115 0.14 -5.66 -6.21
C GLU A 115 1.52 -5.89 -5.57
N MET A 116 2.24 -6.92 -6.00
CA MET A 116 3.57 -7.21 -5.49
C MET A 116 4.64 -6.31 -6.12
N TYR A 117 4.69 -6.23 -7.45
CA TYR A 117 5.78 -5.54 -8.16
C TYR A 117 5.63 -4.01 -8.22
N TYR A 118 4.41 -3.48 -8.06
CA TYR A 118 4.12 -2.05 -8.20
C TYR A 118 3.58 -1.40 -6.92
N ARG A 119 3.86 -1.99 -5.75
CA ARG A 119 3.43 -1.46 -4.46
C ARG A 119 4.15 -0.18 -4.05
#